data_AF-A0A7C0YVB4-F1
#
_entry.id   AF-A0A7C0YVB4-F1
#
_cell.length_a   1.000
_cell.length_b   1.000
_cell.length_c   1.000
_cell.angle_alpha   90.00
_cell.angle_beta   90.00
_cell.angle_gamma   90.00
#
_symmetry.space_group_name_H-M   'P 1'
#
loop_
_entity.id
_entity.type
_entity.pdbx_description
1 polymer ?
#
loop_
_entity_poly.entity_id
_entity_poly.type
_entity_poly.pdbx_seq_one_letter_code
_entity_poly.pdbx_strand_id
1 'polypeptide(L)'
;NPELLGKYTSLDGPYALRIPKDRYEEVKAKFDSLAPEAIYLSDKKIDEIKRGRRRIVYRVRRGDSLYSIARKFGVTVSALKKWNPKTARKKYLHPGDRLVLYVPSKYAGRSYSSRSRGFYYTVKKGDSLYSIARKYRVTVSQLKSWNPKLKKSRYIYPGMKLLIKR
;
A
#
# COMPACT_ATOMS: atom_id res chain seq x y z
N ASN A 1 16.65 -19.02 -4.99
CA ASN A 1 15.91 -17.74 -5.00
C ASN A 1 14.42 -18.03 -4.77
N PRO A 2 13.98 -18.19 -3.52
CA PRO A 2 12.59 -18.56 -3.16
C PRO A 2 11.53 -17.55 -3.64
N GLU A 3 11.96 -16.35 -4.04
CA GLU A 3 11.07 -15.29 -4.52
C GLU A 3 10.63 -15.47 -5.98
N LEU A 4 11.24 -16.38 -6.75
CA LEU A 4 10.95 -16.57 -8.18
C LEU A 4 9.90 -17.65 -8.49
N LEU A 5 9.54 -18.53 -7.54
CA LEU A 5 8.71 -19.71 -7.84
C LEU A 5 7.46 -19.90 -6.97
N GLY A 6 7.13 -18.97 -6.08
CA GLY A 6 5.91 -19.07 -5.27
C GLY A 6 5.85 -20.38 -4.45
N LYS A 7 4.71 -21.09 -4.49
CA LYS A 7 4.33 -22.21 -3.60
C LYS A 7 5.26 -23.45 -3.58
N TYR A 8 6.28 -23.49 -4.43
CA TYR A 8 7.11 -24.69 -4.68
C TYR A 8 8.49 -24.63 -4.01
N THR A 9 8.83 -23.55 -3.31
CA THR A 9 10.10 -23.43 -2.60
C THR A 9 9.84 -23.35 -1.10
N SER A 10 10.40 -24.30 -0.34
CA SER A 10 10.33 -24.35 1.13
C SER A 10 10.78 -23.01 1.74
N LEU A 11 10.11 -22.56 2.80
CA LEU A 11 10.46 -21.30 3.49
C LEU A 11 11.77 -21.40 4.27
N ASP A 12 12.20 -22.61 4.63
CA ASP A 12 13.38 -22.89 5.44
C ASP A 12 14.28 -23.93 4.74
N GLY A 13 15.59 -23.65 4.69
CA GLY A 13 16.64 -24.52 4.16
C GLY A 13 17.56 -23.86 3.12
N PRO A 14 18.80 -24.37 2.93
CA PRO A 14 19.74 -23.82 1.95
C PRO A 14 19.20 -24.00 0.52
N TYR A 15 19.17 -22.91 -0.25
CA TYR A 15 18.69 -22.91 -1.63
C TYR A 15 19.84 -23.18 -2.60
N ALA A 16 19.88 -24.38 -3.19
CA ALA A 16 20.81 -24.68 -4.27
C ALA A 16 20.36 -24.04 -5.59
N LEU A 17 21.25 -23.26 -6.22
CA LEU A 17 21.03 -22.75 -7.58
C LEU A 17 21.34 -23.87 -8.58
N ARG A 18 20.33 -24.38 -9.29
CA ARG A 18 20.53 -25.34 -10.37
C ARG A 18 20.92 -24.58 -11.64
N ILE A 19 22.15 -24.81 -12.12
CA ILE A 19 22.69 -24.19 -13.33
C ILE A 19 22.85 -25.30 -14.38
N PRO A 20 22.34 -25.12 -15.61
CA PRO A 20 22.63 -26.02 -16.73
C PRO A 20 24.15 -26.17 -16.91
N LYS A 21 24.63 -27.39 -17.13
CA LYS A 21 26.08 -27.69 -17.13
C LYS A 21 26.85 -26.86 -18.16
N ASP A 22 26.25 -26.65 -19.33
CA ASP A 22 26.77 -25.85 -20.45
C ASP A 22 26.92 -24.36 -20.12
N ARG A 23 26.22 -23.88 -19.08
CA ARG A 23 26.23 -22.47 -18.66
C ARG A 23 26.98 -22.24 -17.36
N TYR A 24 27.56 -23.28 -16.77
CA TYR A 24 28.20 -23.19 -15.45
C TYR A 24 29.32 -22.15 -15.43
N GLU A 25 30.24 -22.21 -16.40
CA GLU A 25 31.39 -21.29 -16.47
C GLU A 25 30.96 -19.84 -16.72
N GLU A 26 29.96 -19.62 -17.59
CA GLU A 26 29.41 -18.29 -17.87
C GLU A 26 28.79 -17.67 -16.59
N VAL A 27 28.01 -18.46 -15.86
CA VAL A 27 27.35 -18.01 -14.64
C VAL A 27 28.36 -17.81 -13.51
N LYS A 28 29.36 -18.69 -13.38
CA LYS A 28 30.43 -18.60 -12.38
C LYS A 28 31.29 -17.36 -12.61
N ALA A 29 31.77 -17.14 -13.83
CA ALA A 29 32.56 -15.95 -14.17
C ALA A 29 31.78 -14.65 -13.91
N LYS A 30 30.49 -14.60 -14.28
CA LYS A 30 29.64 -13.45 -13.96
C LYS A 30 29.45 -13.29 -12.46
N PHE A 31 29.20 -14.37 -11.72
CA PHE A 31 29.02 -14.34 -10.27
C PHE A 31 30.29 -13.86 -9.55
N ASP A 32 31.45 -14.36 -9.93
CA ASP A 32 32.75 -13.99 -9.35
C ASP A 32 33.14 -12.54 -9.72
N SER A 33 32.70 -12.04 -10.87
CA SER A 33 32.87 -10.64 -11.28
C SER A 33 31.96 -9.66 -10.54
N LEU A 34 30.93 -10.15 -9.84
CA LEU A 34 30.14 -9.30 -8.96
C LEU A 34 31.02 -8.95 -7.77
N ALA A 35 31.43 -7.68 -7.66
CA ALA A 35 32.12 -7.18 -6.48
C ALA A 35 31.40 -7.67 -5.21
N PRO A 36 32.09 -8.11 -4.15
CA PRO A 36 31.44 -8.67 -2.95
C PRO A 36 30.38 -7.74 -2.31
N GLU A 37 30.49 -6.43 -2.56
CA GLU A 37 29.52 -5.38 -2.22
C GLU A 37 28.15 -5.51 -2.95
N ALA A 38 28.06 -6.34 -3.98
CA ALA A 38 26.85 -6.62 -4.75
C ALA A 38 26.10 -7.87 -4.25
N ILE A 39 26.76 -8.73 -3.46
CA ILE A 39 26.17 -9.98 -2.92
C ILE A 39 25.43 -9.71 -1.60
N TYR A 40 25.94 -8.78 -0.79
CA TYR A 40 25.22 -8.17 0.33
C TYR A 40 25.07 -6.69 0.02
N LEU A 41 23.85 -6.15 0.06
CA LEU A 41 23.64 -4.70 0.05
C LEU A 41 24.62 -4.10 1.05
N SER A 42 25.55 -3.24 0.61
CA SER A 42 26.51 -2.61 1.51
C SER A 42 25.78 -1.93 2.68
N ASP A 43 26.36 -1.89 3.87
CA ASP A 43 25.72 -1.26 5.04
C ASP A 43 25.26 0.17 4.74
N LYS A 44 26.01 0.88 3.89
CA LYS A 44 25.67 2.20 3.33
C LYS A 44 24.42 2.17 2.44
N LYS A 45 24.27 1.16 1.55
CA LYS A 45 23.07 0.95 0.72
C LYS A 45 21.87 0.51 1.57
N ILE A 46 22.07 -0.33 2.57
CA ILE A 46 21.04 -0.74 3.55
C ILE A 46 20.56 0.48 4.33
N ASP A 47 21.47 1.32 4.79
CA ASP A 47 21.16 2.55 5.51
C ASP A 47 20.51 3.59 4.61
N GLU A 48 20.92 3.71 3.35
CA GLU A 48 20.25 4.56 2.36
C GLU A 48 18.82 4.07 2.08
N ILE A 49 18.60 2.77 2.00
CA ILE A 49 17.27 2.16 1.89
C ILE A 49 16.45 2.38 3.17
N LYS A 50 17.06 2.31 4.36
CA LYS A 50 16.39 2.59 5.65
C LYS A 50 16.03 4.08 5.77
N ARG A 51 16.97 4.99 5.49
CA ARG A 51 16.79 6.46 5.49
C ARG A 51 15.83 6.91 4.39
N GLY A 52 15.82 6.22 3.26
CA GLY A 52 14.92 6.44 2.13
C GLY A 52 13.53 5.84 2.30
N ARG A 53 13.26 5.10 3.37
CA ARG A 53 11.93 4.55 3.67
C ARG A 53 11.16 5.50 4.57
N ARG A 54 10.02 5.99 4.09
CA ARG A 54 9.11 6.82 4.88
C ARG A 54 8.01 5.96 5.49
N ARG A 55 7.73 6.22 6.76
CA ARG A 55 6.61 5.59 7.46
C ARG A 55 5.30 6.25 7.03
N ILE A 56 4.38 5.45 6.51
CA ILE A 56 3.01 5.88 6.17
C ILE A 56 1.98 4.98 6.86
N VAL A 57 0.78 5.51 7.07
CA VAL A 57 -0.37 4.74 7.58
C VAL A 57 -1.40 4.61 6.46
N TYR A 58 -1.64 3.40 6.01
CA TYR A 58 -2.63 3.09 4.99
C TYR A 58 -3.93 2.59 5.63
N ARG A 59 -5.06 3.12 5.16
CA ARG A 59 -6.39 2.63 5.52
C ARG A 59 -6.88 1.67 4.44
N VAL A 60 -7.07 0.41 4.83
CA VAL A 60 -7.55 -0.67 3.96
C VAL A 60 -8.90 -0.30 3.36
N ARG A 61 -9.06 -0.56 2.06
CA ARG A 61 -10.29 -0.33 1.29
C ARG A 61 -10.95 -1.67 0.94
N ARG A 62 -12.22 -1.61 0.52
CA ARG A 62 -12.93 -2.80 0.01
C ARG A 62 -12.18 -3.36 -1.21
N GLY A 63 -11.88 -4.65 -1.17
CA GLY A 63 -11.13 -5.35 -2.21
C GLY A 63 -9.60 -5.36 -2.01
N ASP A 64 -9.08 -4.68 -0.99
CA ASP A 64 -7.66 -4.76 -0.67
C ASP A 64 -7.33 -6.09 0.04
N SER A 65 -6.22 -6.69 -0.38
CA SER A 65 -5.51 -7.76 0.33
C SER A 65 -4.10 -7.31 0.72
N LEU A 66 -3.49 -7.96 1.71
CA LEU A 66 -2.07 -7.69 2.06
C LEU A 66 -1.16 -7.76 0.83
N TYR A 67 -1.43 -8.71 -0.08
CA TYR A 67 -0.70 -8.85 -1.34
C TYR A 67 -0.87 -7.62 -2.25
N SER A 68 -2.11 -7.20 -2.53
CA SER A 68 -2.38 -6.04 -3.38
C SER A 68 -1.78 -4.74 -2.82
N ILE A 69 -1.80 -4.58 -1.49
CA ILE A 69 -1.23 -3.43 -0.79
C ILE A 69 0.30 -3.48 -0.89
N ALA A 70 0.91 -4.65 -0.63
CA ALA A 70 2.35 -4.83 -0.71
C ALA A 70 2.89 -4.44 -2.10
N ARG A 71 2.27 -5.00 -3.15
CA ARG A 71 2.60 -4.73 -4.55
C ARG A 71 2.46 -3.24 -4.89
N LYS A 72 1.37 -2.60 -4.46
CA LYS A 72 1.11 -1.17 -4.70
C LYS A 72 2.18 -0.25 -4.12
N PHE A 73 2.74 -0.62 -2.98
CA PHE A 73 3.71 0.20 -2.25
C PHE A 73 5.17 -0.28 -2.41
N GLY A 74 5.39 -1.29 -3.26
CA GLY A 74 6.72 -1.87 -3.49
C GLY A 74 7.36 -2.45 -2.22
N VAL A 75 6.55 -3.07 -1.37
CA VAL A 75 7.00 -3.77 -0.15
C VAL A 75 6.57 -5.24 -0.22
N THR A 76 7.08 -6.08 0.67
CA THR A 76 6.71 -7.51 0.73
C THR A 76 5.59 -7.75 1.75
N VAL A 77 4.82 -8.83 1.55
CA VAL A 77 3.77 -9.24 2.51
C VAL A 77 4.38 -9.60 3.86
N SER A 78 5.55 -10.25 3.86
CA SER A 78 6.30 -10.55 5.09
C SER A 78 6.67 -9.28 5.86
N ALA A 79 7.19 -8.26 5.17
CA ALA A 79 7.50 -6.98 5.78
C ALA A 79 6.23 -6.30 6.34
N LEU A 80 5.11 -6.31 5.60
CA LEU A 80 3.83 -5.78 6.10
C LEU A 80 3.36 -6.50 7.36
N LYS A 81 3.45 -7.83 7.41
CA LYS A 81 3.08 -8.61 8.60
C LYS A 81 4.00 -8.30 9.78
N LYS A 82 5.31 -8.20 9.54
CA LYS A 82 6.32 -7.85 10.54
C LYS A 82 6.04 -6.49 11.18
N TRP A 83 5.68 -5.48 10.38
CA TRP A 83 5.35 -4.14 10.89
C TRP A 83 3.97 -4.07 11.56
N ASN A 84 3.07 -5.00 11.24
CA ASN A 84 1.68 -5.01 11.71
C ASN A 84 1.35 -6.34 12.39
N PRO A 85 2.01 -6.69 13.51
CA PRO A 85 1.85 -8.01 14.15
C PRO A 85 0.41 -8.29 14.59
N LYS A 86 -0.33 -7.26 15.04
CA LYS A 86 -1.76 -7.39 15.39
C LYS A 86 -2.62 -7.79 14.20
N THR A 87 -2.32 -7.23 13.02
CA THR A 87 -3.05 -7.52 11.78
C THR A 87 -2.62 -8.85 11.19
N ALA A 88 -1.35 -9.23 11.36
CA ALA A 88 -0.81 -10.51 10.90
C ALA A 88 -1.48 -11.72 11.58
N ARG A 89 -1.96 -11.56 12.82
CA ARG A 89 -2.71 -12.59 13.56
C ARG A 89 -4.17 -12.72 13.11
N LYS A 90 -4.71 -11.74 12.38
CA LYS A 90 -6.09 -11.81 11.88
C LYS A 90 -6.16 -12.78 10.70
N LYS A 91 -7.23 -13.59 10.67
CA LYS A 91 -7.56 -14.44 9.53
C LYS A 91 -7.89 -13.61 8.27
N TYR A 92 -8.53 -12.46 8.45
CA TYR A 92 -8.98 -11.58 7.37
C TYR A 92 -8.65 -10.12 7.61
N LEU A 93 -8.35 -9.42 6.51
CA LEU A 93 -8.13 -7.97 6.48
C LEU A 93 -9.46 -7.27 6.21
N HIS A 94 -9.84 -6.31 7.05
CA HIS A 94 -11.15 -5.65 6.94
C HIS A 94 -11.02 -4.22 6.40
N PRO A 95 -11.96 -3.75 5.56
CA PRO A 95 -12.01 -2.35 5.17
C PRO A 95 -12.04 -1.43 6.38
N GLY A 96 -11.16 -0.44 6.40
CA GLY A 96 -10.98 0.48 7.53
C GLY A 96 -9.81 0.13 8.44
N ASP A 97 -9.26 -1.08 8.37
CA ASP A 97 -8.04 -1.45 9.09
C ASP A 97 -6.89 -0.48 8.75
N ARG A 98 -6.03 -0.22 9.73
CA ARG A 98 -4.86 0.64 9.58
C ARG A 98 -3.60 -0.21 9.53
N LEU A 99 -2.82 -0.04 8.47
CA LEU A 99 -1.53 -0.68 8.28
C LEU A 99 -0.42 0.38 8.32
N VAL A 100 0.62 0.12 9.08
CA VAL A 100 1.89 0.86 9.03
C VAL A 100 2.75 0.27 7.92
N LEU A 101 3.28 1.12 7.04
CA LEU A 101 4.18 0.73 5.97
C LEU A 101 5.43 1.59 6.00
N TYR A 102 6.59 0.97 5.75
CA TYR A 102 7.84 1.67 5.49
C TYR A 102 8.15 1.56 4.00
N VAL A 103 7.82 2.61 3.24
CA VAL A 103 7.85 2.58 1.77
C VAL A 103 9.00 3.45 1.26
N PRO A 104 9.71 3.04 0.19
CA PRO A 104 10.70 3.90 -0.46
C PRO A 104 10.16 5.30 -0.78
N SER A 105 11.02 6.32 -0.72
CA SER A 105 10.64 7.73 -0.86
C SER A 105 9.86 8.01 -2.16
N LYS A 106 10.19 7.31 -3.25
CA LYS A 106 9.44 7.33 -4.52
C LYS A 106 7.94 6.99 -4.38
N TYR A 107 7.58 6.12 -3.45
CA TYR A 107 6.20 5.76 -3.14
C TYR A 107 5.58 6.64 -2.04
N ALA A 108 6.41 7.32 -1.25
CA ALA A 108 5.98 8.25 -0.21
C ALA A 108 5.77 9.68 -0.74
N GLY A 109 6.36 10.03 -1.89
CA GLY A 109 6.21 11.31 -2.58
C GLY A 109 4.80 11.57 -3.11
N ARG A 110 3.96 10.53 -3.25
CA ARG A 110 2.51 10.69 -3.15
C ARG A 110 2.18 10.91 -1.69
N SER A 111 2.35 12.16 -1.25
CA SER A 111 1.86 12.66 0.02
C SER A 111 0.41 12.17 0.24
N TYR A 112 0.27 11.07 0.97
CA TYR A 112 -0.91 10.75 1.77
C TYR A 112 -0.94 11.62 3.04
N SER A 113 -0.18 12.72 3.09
CA SER A 113 -0.54 13.84 3.96
C SER A 113 -1.89 14.34 3.45
N SER A 114 -2.88 14.05 4.27
CA SER A 114 -4.27 14.39 4.14
C SER A 114 -4.50 15.89 4.29
N ARG A 115 -3.73 16.74 3.60
CA ARG A 115 -4.32 17.97 3.06
C ARG A 115 -5.12 17.56 1.84
N SER A 116 -6.21 16.86 2.16
CA SER A 116 -7.35 16.69 1.28
C SER A 116 -7.76 18.10 0.91
N ARG A 117 -7.30 18.57 -0.26
CA ARG A 117 -7.81 19.79 -0.88
C ARG A 117 -9.28 19.48 -1.15
N GLY A 118 -10.10 19.88 -0.17
CA GLY A 118 -11.53 19.74 -0.26
C GLY A 118 -12.03 20.74 -1.29
N PHE A 119 -13.03 20.35 -2.05
CA PHE A 119 -13.77 21.28 -2.90
C PHE A 119 -15.24 21.24 -2.52
N TYR A 120 -15.98 22.29 -2.87
CA TYR A 120 -17.41 22.34 -2.67
C TYR A 120 -18.13 21.79 -3.90
N TYR A 121 -19.06 20.86 -3.66
CA TYR A 121 -20.00 20.37 -4.65
C TYR A 121 -21.38 20.96 -4.40
N THR A 122 -21.98 21.55 -5.43
CA THR A 122 -23.36 22.02 -5.39
C THR A 122 -24.29 20.87 -5.79
N VAL A 123 -25.17 20.47 -4.87
CA VAL A 123 -26.18 19.43 -5.08
C VAL A 123 -27.09 19.82 -6.25
N LYS A 124 -27.32 18.88 -7.18
CA LYS A 124 -28.21 19.06 -8.34
C LYS A 124 -29.56 18.38 -8.10
N LYS A 125 -30.58 18.72 -8.90
CA LYS A 125 -31.87 18.03 -8.89
C LYS A 125 -31.65 16.54 -9.19
N GLY A 126 -32.13 15.66 -8.31
CA GLY A 126 -31.95 14.21 -8.40
C GLY A 126 -30.73 13.64 -7.68
N ASP A 127 -29.84 14.49 -7.14
CA ASP A 127 -28.72 14.00 -6.34
C ASP A 127 -29.17 13.48 -4.97
N SER A 128 -28.60 12.34 -4.58
CA SER A 128 -28.65 11.80 -3.22
C SER A 128 -27.26 11.76 -2.59
N LEU A 129 -27.17 11.75 -1.26
CA LEU A 129 -25.89 11.55 -0.55
C LEU A 129 -25.16 10.28 -1.03
N TYR A 130 -25.91 9.24 -1.36
CA TYR A 130 -25.37 7.99 -1.91
C TYR A 130 -24.75 8.20 -3.29
N SER A 131 -25.49 8.82 -4.22
CA SER A 131 -25.01 9.08 -5.59
C SER A 131 -23.76 9.97 -5.61
N ILE A 132 -23.73 11.02 -4.78
CA ILE A 132 -22.59 11.93 -4.63
C ILE A 132 -21.40 11.16 -4.03
N ALA A 133 -21.61 10.42 -2.94
CA ALA A 133 -20.55 9.65 -2.30
C ALA A 133 -19.92 8.63 -3.27
N ARG A 134 -20.75 7.91 -4.04
CA ARG A 134 -20.32 6.96 -5.06
C ARG A 134 -19.51 7.64 -6.18
N LYS A 135 -20.00 8.78 -6.70
CA LYS A 135 -19.31 9.58 -7.73
C LYS A 135 -17.90 9.98 -7.33
N TYR A 136 -17.74 10.38 -6.07
CA TYR A 136 -16.46 10.85 -5.54
C TYR A 136 -15.65 9.77 -4.82
N ARG A 137 -16.11 8.51 -4.85
CA ARG A 137 -15.44 7.34 -4.25
C ARG A 137 -15.18 7.49 -2.74
N VAL A 138 -16.14 8.08 -2.04
CA VAL A 138 -16.15 8.26 -0.58
C VAL A 138 -17.38 7.55 0.01
N THR A 139 -17.41 7.31 1.33
CA THR A 139 -18.62 6.79 1.97
C THR A 139 -19.58 7.91 2.37
N VAL A 140 -20.87 7.60 2.49
CA VAL A 140 -21.86 8.56 3.02
C VAL A 140 -21.48 9.03 4.43
N SER A 141 -20.94 8.13 5.25
CA SER A 141 -20.44 8.47 6.59
C SER A 141 -19.28 9.48 6.55
N GLN A 142 -18.34 9.32 5.61
CA GLN A 142 -17.28 10.29 5.39
C GLN A 142 -17.82 11.63 4.87
N LEU A 143 -18.75 11.60 3.92
CA LEU A 143 -19.38 12.82 3.40
C LEU A 143 -20.12 13.59 4.51
N LYS A 144 -20.83 12.88 5.40
CA LYS A 144 -21.49 13.46 6.58
C LYS A 144 -20.50 13.98 7.61
N SER A 145 -19.37 13.30 7.83
CA SER A 145 -18.37 13.76 8.81
C SER A 145 -17.71 15.07 8.40
N TRP A 146 -17.57 15.33 7.10
CA TRP A 146 -17.08 16.61 6.57
C TRP A 146 -18.14 17.71 6.52
N ASN A 147 -19.42 17.35 6.60
CA ASN A 147 -20.56 18.26 6.49
C ASN A 147 -21.45 18.12 7.73
N PRO A 148 -21.05 18.69 8.88
CA PRO A 148 -21.71 18.45 10.17
C PRO A 148 -23.20 18.82 10.20
N LYS A 149 -23.64 19.75 9.34
CA LYS A 149 -25.07 20.07 9.11
C LYS A 149 -25.92 18.86 8.69
N LEU A 150 -25.31 17.82 8.12
CA LEU A 150 -25.96 16.57 7.73
C LEU A 150 -26.01 15.51 8.85
N LYS A 151 -25.51 15.82 10.07
CA LYS A 151 -25.62 14.90 11.22
C LYS A 151 -27.04 14.88 11.78
N LYS A 152 -27.71 16.03 11.80
CA LYS A 152 -29.09 16.19 12.31
C LYS A 152 -30.17 16.09 11.21
N SER A 153 -29.78 16.27 9.94
CA SER A 153 -30.69 16.20 8.80
C SER A 153 -30.35 15.02 7.88
N ARG A 154 -31.37 14.28 7.45
CA ARG A 154 -31.24 13.21 6.44
C ARG A 154 -31.34 13.72 5.00
N TYR A 155 -31.69 14.98 4.81
CA TYR A 155 -32.04 15.54 3.50
C TYR A 155 -30.97 16.49 2.96
N ILE A 156 -30.83 16.48 1.64
CA ILE A 156 -30.08 17.47 0.87
C ILE A 156 -31.01 18.08 -0.17
N TYR A 157 -30.77 19.34 -0.50
CA TYR A 157 -31.59 20.09 -1.45
C TYR A 157 -30.73 20.57 -2.62
N PRO A 158 -31.29 20.69 -3.83
CA PRO A 158 -30.61 21.33 -4.95
C PRO A 158 -30.08 22.72 -4.56
N GLY A 159 -28.86 23.05 -4.99
CA GLY A 159 -28.17 24.28 -4.61
C GLY A 159 -27.34 24.19 -3.32
N MET A 160 -27.53 23.14 -2.51
CA MET A 160 -26.76 22.96 -1.27
C MET A 160 -25.28 22.68 -1.57
N LYS A 161 -24.37 23.44 -0.95
CA LYS A 161 -22.92 23.20 -1.05
C LYS A 161 -22.45 22.16 -0.01
N LEU A 162 -21.78 21.11 -0.49
CA LEU A 162 -21.19 20.05 0.31
C LEU A 162 -19.67 20.03 0.15
N LEU A 163 -18.94 20.00 1.26
CA LEU A 163 -17.49 19.82 1.26
C LEU A 163 -17.15 18.36 0.94
N ILE A 164 -16.34 18.15 -0.09
CA ILE A 164 -15.87 16.83 -0.50
C ILE A 164 -14.34 16.79 -0.42
N LYS A 165 -13.81 15.87 0.38
CA LYS A 165 -12.37 15.65 0.57
C LYS A 165 -11.91 14.40 -0.21
N ARG A 166 -10.74 14.47 -0.84
CA ARG A 166 -10.08 13.35 -1.54
C ARG A 166 -8.89 12.82 -0.75
#